data_AF-A0A3Q7PX61-F1
#
_entry.id   AF-A0A3Q7PX61-F1
#
_cell.length_a   1.000
_cell.length_b   1.000
_cell.length_c   1.000
_cell.angle_alpha   90.00
_cell.angle_beta   90.00
_cell.angle_gamma   90.00
#
_symmetry.space_group_name_H-M   'P 1'
#
loop_
_entity.id
_entity.type
_entity.pdbx_description
1 polymer ?
#
loop_
_entity_poly.entity_id
_entity_poly.type
_entity_poly.pdbx_seq_one_letter_code
_entity_poly.pdbx_strand_id
1 'polypeptide(L)'
;MAMLSSIGFASTQTWNFEADRDIMTLANHWNCPVLSSDSDFCIFDLKTGFCPLNSFQWRNVNTVKGTQDCYIPAKCFSLDALCHHFSNMNKALLPLFAVLCGNDHINLPIIETFLSKVRLPLGATGSKGRRHHRVWGLLNWLSHFADPTEALDNVLEYLPKKDRENVKEILCCSMEEYKQSQVKLQDFFQYGTYACPAALNLDLPEWVLVALAKGQLSPFISDALVLRRTILHTQVENMQQPNAHRVSLPIRQIIYGLLLNASPHLENMSWNALPSQPLAFSEMERINKNIKTSIVNAVELSKDHSDLSKLTELSLAKRQILLLDTLKVKRTILESIPSSLKLPISVSCYWLQHTESKAKLHHLQALLLGMLMGPLHAIITSPDKEDLREDGARMLYEEFQRVKEQTRPGTRLDLDTAHIFCQWQCCLQMGMYLNQLLSTPLPEPDLTRLYSGSLVHGLCQQLLTSTSVESLLSMCPEAKQLYEHLFNATRSYAPAELFLPKGKSNSKKRRQKKHSTSWSKNRVGTTSDTRCLYEGSNRFGLLMVENLEEQIEVSELE
;
A
#
# COMPACT_ATOMS: atom_id res chain seq x y z
N MET A 1 9.37 -0.50 2.70
CA MET A 1 10.27 -0.47 3.85
C MET A 1 10.82 -1.85 4.17
N ALA A 2 10.08 -2.75 4.84
CA ALA A 2 10.59 -4.07 5.25
C ALA A 2 11.20 -4.91 4.10
N MET A 3 10.50 -4.98 2.96
CA MET A 3 11.02 -5.68 1.76
C MET A 3 12.28 -5.01 1.19
N LEU A 4 12.39 -3.68 1.23
CA LEU A 4 13.57 -2.96 0.71
C LEU A 4 14.78 -3.19 1.61
N SER A 5 14.57 -3.18 2.93
CA SER A 5 15.59 -3.46 3.93
C SER A 5 16.12 -4.89 3.79
N SER A 6 15.27 -5.88 3.51
CA SER A 6 15.70 -7.28 3.37
C SER A 6 16.58 -7.55 2.13
N ILE A 7 16.50 -6.68 1.11
CA ILE A 7 17.39 -6.72 -0.07
C ILE A 7 18.51 -5.67 0.00
N GLY A 8 18.77 -5.09 1.18
CA GLY A 8 19.91 -4.21 1.44
C GLY A 8 19.73 -2.74 1.03
N PHE A 9 18.52 -2.31 0.66
CA PHE A 9 18.26 -0.90 0.34
C PHE A 9 17.96 -0.10 1.61
N ALA A 10 18.62 1.05 1.73
CA ALA A 10 18.29 2.06 2.74
C ALA A 10 17.00 2.79 2.34
N SER A 11 16.11 3.02 3.30
CA SER A 11 14.83 3.69 3.09
C SER A 11 14.45 4.53 4.30
N THR A 12 13.72 5.61 4.07
CA THR A 12 13.26 6.54 5.12
C THR A 12 11.83 6.96 4.85
N GLN A 13 11.07 7.22 5.91
CA GLN A 13 9.73 7.81 5.82
C GLN A 13 9.86 9.30 6.10
N THR A 14 9.32 10.12 5.20
CA THR A 14 9.27 11.57 5.38
C THR A 14 8.00 11.95 6.15
N TRP A 15 8.10 13.00 6.97
CA TRP A 15 6.96 13.56 7.69
C TRP A 15 6.18 14.61 6.87
N ASN A 16 6.81 15.11 5.81
CA ASN A 16 6.14 15.97 4.84
C ASN A 16 5.19 15.11 3.99
N PHE A 17 4.05 15.69 3.60
CA PHE A 17 3.02 15.02 2.79
C PHE A 17 3.59 14.46 1.48
N GLU A 18 4.55 15.16 0.88
CA GLU A 18 5.31 14.72 -0.29
C GLU A 18 6.81 14.59 0.01
N ALA A 19 7.43 13.58 -0.59
CA ALA A 19 8.86 13.29 -0.44
C ALA A 19 9.73 13.98 -1.50
N ASP A 20 9.14 14.62 -2.51
CA ASP A 20 9.83 15.03 -3.73
C ASP A 20 10.92 16.07 -3.48
N ARG A 21 10.64 17.05 -2.60
CA ARG A 21 11.63 18.04 -2.15
C ARG A 21 12.83 17.41 -1.46
N ASP A 22 12.56 16.44 -0.59
CA ASP A 22 13.58 15.74 0.16
C ASP A 22 14.45 14.89 -0.79
N ILE A 23 13.80 14.20 -1.75
CA ILE A 23 14.46 13.42 -2.80
C ILE A 23 15.35 14.31 -3.67
N MET A 24 14.82 15.44 -4.18
CA MET A 24 15.56 16.39 -4.99
C MET A 24 16.79 16.94 -4.25
N THR A 25 16.61 17.34 -3.00
CA THR A 25 17.67 17.90 -2.17
C THR A 25 18.79 16.89 -1.96
N LEU A 26 18.42 15.64 -1.66
CA LEU A 26 19.36 14.55 -1.44
C LEU A 26 20.11 14.16 -2.72
N ALA A 27 19.41 14.07 -3.85
CA ALA A 27 19.98 13.78 -5.16
C ALA A 27 21.04 14.81 -5.57
N ASN A 28 20.75 16.09 -5.35
CA ASN A 28 21.67 17.19 -5.61
C ASN A 28 22.86 17.24 -4.64
N HIS A 29 22.70 16.71 -3.42
CA HIS A 29 23.77 16.58 -2.45
C HIS A 29 24.72 15.44 -2.81
N TRP A 30 24.20 14.28 -3.21
CA TRP A 30 24.98 13.11 -3.61
C TRP A 30 25.44 13.11 -5.07
N ASN A 31 25.02 14.10 -5.85
CA ASN A 31 25.24 14.16 -7.31
C ASN A 31 24.80 12.86 -7.99
N CYS A 32 23.57 12.43 -7.74
CA CYS A 32 22.99 11.22 -8.34
C CYS A 32 21.63 11.53 -9.01
N PRO A 33 21.29 10.87 -10.13
CA PRO A 33 20.02 11.09 -10.81
C PRO A 33 18.85 10.60 -9.96
N VAL A 34 17.69 11.23 -10.10
CA VAL A 34 16.45 10.77 -9.48
C VAL A 34 15.76 9.76 -10.38
N LEU A 35 15.30 8.63 -9.82
CA LEU A 35 14.48 7.65 -10.52
C LEU A 35 13.06 7.74 -9.97
N SER A 36 12.10 8.12 -10.80
CA SER A 36 10.68 8.23 -10.43
C SER A 36 9.77 8.09 -11.65
N SER A 37 8.48 7.85 -11.43
CA SER A 37 7.46 8.02 -12.48
C SER A 37 6.79 9.38 -12.40
N ASP A 38 7.10 10.18 -11.38
CA ASP A 38 6.51 11.48 -11.16
C ASP A 38 7.10 12.53 -12.13
N SER A 39 6.21 13.28 -12.79
CA SER A 39 6.59 14.32 -13.72
C SER A 39 7.13 15.58 -13.03
N ASP A 40 6.91 15.75 -11.73
CA ASP A 40 7.38 16.92 -11.00
C ASP A 40 8.91 17.00 -10.93
N PHE A 41 9.60 15.85 -11.06
CA PHE A 41 11.05 15.79 -11.28
C PHE A 41 11.55 16.34 -12.63
N CYS A 42 10.65 16.69 -13.56
CA CYS A 42 11.01 17.50 -14.73
C CYS A 42 11.10 19.00 -14.43
N ILE A 43 10.62 19.45 -13.25
CA ILE A 43 10.58 20.86 -12.84
C ILE A 43 11.72 21.19 -11.89
N PHE A 44 12.05 20.24 -11.01
CA PHE A 44 13.15 20.35 -10.06
C PHE A 44 14.51 20.55 -10.77
N ASP A 45 15.33 21.47 -10.27
CA ASP A 45 16.70 21.71 -10.76
C ASP A 45 17.67 20.62 -10.28
N LEU A 46 17.62 19.47 -10.94
CA LEU A 46 18.44 18.29 -10.65
C LEU A 46 19.76 18.35 -11.44
N LYS A 47 20.90 18.41 -10.72
CA LYS A 47 22.25 18.52 -11.31
C LYS A 47 22.59 17.37 -12.27
N THR A 48 22.14 16.17 -11.96
CA THR A 48 22.44 14.94 -12.71
C THR A 48 21.25 14.40 -13.50
N GLY A 49 20.14 15.13 -13.50
CA GLY A 49 18.95 14.80 -14.26
C GLY A 49 17.98 13.82 -13.59
N PHE A 50 16.88 13.58 -14.30
CA PHE A 50 15.75 12.75 -13.88
C PHE A 50 15.58 11.57 -14.84
N CYS A 51 15.45 10.36 -14.31
CA CYS A 51 15.28 9.13 -15.08
C CYS A 51 13.86 8.55 -14.86
N PRO A 52 12.93 8.75 -15.80
CA PRO A 52 11.61 8.15 -15.73
C PRO A 52 11.67 6.63 -15.66
N LEU A 53 10.97 5.99 -14.72
CA LEU A 53 10.99 4.52 -14.56
C LEU A 53 10.51 3.76 -15.80
N ASN A 54 9.62 4.36 -16.59
CA ASN A 54 9.13 3.80 -17.85
C ASN A 54 10.15 3.89 -19.01
N SER A 55 11.25 4.63 -18.83
CA SER A 55 12.29 4.77 -19.85
C SER A 55 13.34 3.67 -19.80
N PHE A 56 13.41 2.93 -18.69
CA PHE A 56 14.33 1.83 -18.49
C PHE A 56 13.92 0.62 -19.33
N GLN A 57 14.88 0.05 -20.06
CA GLN A 57 14.67 -1.16 -20.83
C GLN A 57 14.85 -2.40 -19.94
N TRP A 58 13.96 -2.58 -18.96
CA TRP A 58 14.07 -3.62 -17.92
C TRP A 58 14.28 -5.05 -18.45
N ARG A 59 13.83 -5.35 -19.68
CA ARG A 59 14.00 -6.65 -20.34
C ARG A 59 15.31 -6.77 -21.13
N ASN A 60 15.98 -5.66 -21.44
CA ASN A 60 17.19 -5.61 -22.25
C ASN A 60 18.42 -5.32 -21.37
N VAL A 61 18.78 -6.28 -20.54
CA VAL A 61 20.01 -6.21 -19.74
C VAL A 61 21.20 -6.42 -20.67
N ASN A 62 22.10 -5.45 -20.73
CA ASN A 62 23.30 -5.49 -21.55
C ASN A 62 24.54 -5.73 -20.68
N THR A 63 25.60 -6.27 -21.27
CA THR A 63 26.90 -6.43 -20.61
C THR A 63 27.89 -5.39 -21.11
N VAL A 64 28.72 -4.88 -20.20
CA VAL A 64 29.82 -4.00 -20.58
C VAL A 64 30.89 -4.84 -21.27
N LYS A 65 31.31 -4.43 -22.48
CA LYS A 65 32.31 -5.18 -23.26
C LYS A 65 33.59 -5.36 -22.45
N GLY A 66 33.97 -6.61 -22.21
CA GLY A 66 35.20 -6.96 -21.49
C GLY A 66 35.07 -7.03 -19.98
N THR A 67 33.87 -6.85 -19.39
CA THR A 67 33.62 -7.11 -17.97
C THR A 67 32.42 -8.05 -17.79
N GLN A 68 32.22 -8.53 -16.57
CA GLN A 68 31.01 -9.29 -16.18
C GLN A 68 29.88 -8.36 -15.73
N ASP A 69 30.05 -7.04 -15.82
CA ASP A 69 29.09 -6.07 -15.31
C ASP A 69 27.92 -5.91 -16.26
N CYS A 70 26.71 -5.91 -15.69
CA CYS A 70 25.46 -5.72 -16.40
C CYS A 70 24.92 -4.30 -16.20
N TYR A 71 24.28 -3.74 -17.23
CA TYR A 71 23.60 -2.46 -17.16
C TYR A 71 22.25 -2.48 -17.89
N ILE A 72 21.36 -1.58 -17.47
CA ILE A 72 20.04 -1.37 -18.09
C ILE A 72 20.05 0.00 -18.76
N PRO A 73 19.91 0.08 -20.10
CA PRO A 73 19.76 1.35 -20.79
C PRO A 73 18.49 2.09 -20.35
N ALA A 74 18.58 3.41 -20.19
CA ALA A 74 17.46 4.28 -19.84
C ALA A 74 17.62 5.66 -20.47
N LYS A 75 16.55 6.46 -20.48
CA LYS A 75 16.62 7.87 -20.86
C LYS A 75 16.72 8.73 -19.61
N CYS A 76 17.55 9.76 -19.67
CA CYS A 76 17.66 10.77 -18.62
C CYS A 76 17.20 12.11 -19.19
N PHE A 77 16.28 12.74 -18.48
CA PHE A 77 15.78 14.08 -18.73
C PHE A 77 16.73 15.11 -18.12
N SER A 78 17.12 16.10 -18.92
CA SER A 78 17.97 17.22 -18.52
C SER A 78 17.17 18.52 -18.57
N LEU A 79 17.07 19.18 -17.42
CA LEU A 79 16.42 20.49 -17.32
C LEU A 79 17.18 21.55 -18.12
N ASP A 80 18.51 21.49 -18.12
CA ASP A 80 19.36 22.37 -18.93
C ASP A 80 19.02 22.22 -20.42
N ALA A 81 18.93 20.99 -20.92
CA ALA A 81 18.58 20.76 -22.33
C ALA A 81 17.19 21.31 -22.68
N LEU A 82 16.22 21.22 -21.76
CA LEU A 82 14.90 21.82 -21.93
C LEU A 82 15.01 23.36 -22.01
N CYS A 83 15.67 23.99 -21.06
CA CYS A 83 15.84 25.45 -21.04
C CYS A 83 16.56 25.98 -22.29
N HIS A 84 17.61 25.29 -22.75
CA HIS A 84 18.32 25.63 -23.98
C HIS A 84 17.39 25.57 -25.21
N HIS A 85 16.48 24.60 -25.27
CA HIS A 85 15.52 24.48 -26.35
C HIS A 85 14.54 25.68 -26.42
N PHE A 86 14.17 26.23 -25.26
CA PHE A 86 13.30 27.40 -25.15
C PHE A 86 14.10 28.71 -24.96
N SER A 87 15.02 28.99 -25.88
CA SER A 87 15.77 30.27 -25.91
C SER A 87 16.56 30.58 -24.63
N ASN A 88 17.17 29.58 -24.01
CA ASN A 88 17.87 29.69 -22.73
C ASN A 88 16.98 30.25 -21.59
N MET A 89 15.74 29.74 -21.51
CA MET A 89 14.77 30.14 -20.50
C MET A 89 15.34 30.01 -19.08
N ASN A 90 15.07 31.02 -18.23
CA ASN A 90 15.48 31.01 -16.83
C ASN A 90 14.80 29.85 -16.08
N LYS A 91 15.60 28.96 -15.48
CA LYS A 91 15.12 27.82 -14.68
C LYS A 91 14.18 28.23 -13.55
N ALA A 92 14.35 29.42 -12.99
CA ALA A 92 13.51 29.93 -11.90
C ALA A 92 12.02 30.08 -12.30
N LEU A 93 11.71 30.12 -13.60
CA LEU A 93 10.35 30.20 -14.14
C LEU A 93 9.61 28.85 -14.12
N LEU A 94 10.33 27.74 -13.99
CA LEU A 94 9.75 26.39 -14.11
C LEU A 94 8.78 26.03 -12.97
N PRO A 95 9.00 26.42 -11.71
CA PRO A 95 7.98 26.25 -10.67
C PRO A 95 6.67 26.96 -11.02
N LEU A 96 6.73 28.18 -11.58
CA LEU A 96 5.54 28.89 -12.04
C LEU A 96 4.88 28.17 -13.22
N PHE A 97 5.68 27.64 -14.15
CA PHE A 97 5.19 26.80 -15.23
C PHE A 97 4.39 25.60 -14.71
N ALA A 98 4.92 24.84 -13.74
CA ALA A 98 4.27 23.66 -13.18
C ALA A 98 2.93 24.00 -12.54
N VAL A 99 2.93 25.04 -11.70
CA VAL A 99 1.76 25.62 -11.05
C VAL A 99 0.69 26.04 -12.07
N LEU A 100 1.06 26.73 -13.16
CA LEU A 100 0.13 27.14 -14.23
C LEU A 100 -0.35 25.98 -15.13
N CYS A 101 0.44 24.92 -15.26
CA CYS A 101 0.05 23.70 -15.97
C CYS A 101 -1.05 22.92 -15.24
N GLY A 102 -1.20 23.17 -13.94
CA GLY A 102 -2.22 22.58 -13.07
C GLY A 102 -1.65 21.45 -12.26
N ASN A 103 -0.82 21.80 -11.26
CA ASN A 103 -0.45 20.87 -10.19
C ASN A 103 -1.66 20.63 -9.26
N ASP A 104 -1.61 19.57 -8.43
CA ASP A 104 -2.72 19.04 -7.63
C ASP A 104 -3.33 20.04 -6.61
N HIS A 105 -2.69 21.19 -6.39
CA HIS A 105 -3.03 22.17 -5.37
C HIS A 105 -3.87 23.37 -5.84
N ILE A 106 -4.08 23.57 -7.15
CA ILE A 106 -4.66 24.84 -7.67
C ILE A 106 -5.99 24.64 -8.37
N ASN A 107 -6.96 25.49 -8.00
CA ASN A 107 -8.29 25.53 -8.57
C ASN A 107 -8.22 25.87 -10.08
N LEU A 108 -8.39 24.84 -10.91
CA LEU A 108 -8.44 24.89 -12.37
C LEU A 108 -9.20 26.09 -12.99
N PRO A 109 -10.35 26.58 -12.47
CA PRO A 109 -11.11 27.68 -13.07
C PRO A 109 -10.38 29.02 -13.13
N ILE A 110 -9.51 29.32 -12.15
CA ILE A 110 -8.75 30.58 -12.13
C ILE A 110 -7.67 30.55 -13.23
N ILE A 111 -6.97 29.42 -13.34
CA ILE A 111 -5.97 29.19 -14.37
C ILE A 111 -6.62 29.11 -15.76
N GLU A 112 -7.80 28.50 -15.90
CA GLU A 112 -8.55 28.47 -17.16
C GLU A 112 -8.98 29.87 -17.62
N THR A 113 -9.29 30.77 -16.69
CA THR A 113 -9.61 32.18 -17.01
C THR A 113 -8.40 32.92 -17.60
N PHE A 114 -7.20 32.64 -17.11
CA PHE A 114 -5.95 33.14 -17.70
C PHE A 114 -5.70 32.50 -19.07
N LEU A 115 -5.71 31.16 -19.16
CA LEU A 115 -5.39 30.43 -20.38
C LEU A 115 -6.34 30.70 -21.55
N SER A 116 -7.61 30.99 -21.27
CA SER A 116 -8.59 31.37 -22.29
C SER A 116 -8.34 32.77 -22.88
N LYS A 117 -7.61 33.64 -22.18
CA LYS A 117 -7.32 35.01 -22.59
C LYS A 117 -5.91 35.20 -23.16
N VAL A 118 -4.97 34.34 -22.76
CA VAL A 118 -3.57 34.42 -23.20
C VAL A 118 -3.45 33.88 -24.62
N ARG A 119 -2.79 34.64 -25.49
CA ARG A 119 -2.42 34.17 -26.84
C ARG A 119 -1.18 33.30 -26.74
N LEU A 120 -1.37 32.02 -26.45
CA LEU A 120 -0.28 31.04 -26.52
C LEU A 120 0.05 30.80 -28.01
N PRO A 121 1.32 30.86 -28.42
CA PRO A 121 1.70 30.56 -29.79
C PRO A 121 1.32 29.11 -30.10
N LEU A 122 0.44 28.92 -31.09
CA LEU A 122 0.04 27.61 -31.57
C LEU A 122 1.20 27.03 -32.36
N GLY A 123 1.91 26.07 -31.77
CA GLY A 123 2.79 25.17 -32.53
C GLY A 123 1.97 24.46 -33.62
N ALA A 124 2.59 24.25 -34.78
CA ALA A 124 1.97 23.69 -35.97
C ALA A 124 1.09 22.45 -35.65
N THR A 125 -0.08 22.39 -36.30
CA THR A 125 -1.10 21.35 -36.18
C THR A 125 -0.54 19.95 -36.40
N GLY A 126 -0.04 19.33 -35.34
CA GLY A 126 0.39 17.93 -35.31
C GLY A 126 -0.60 17.08 -34.50
N SER A 127 -0.52 15.76 -34.69
CA SER A 127 -1.34 14.72 -34.03
C SER A 127 -1.25 14.67 -32.49
N LYS A 128 -0.58 15.62 -31.84
CA LYS A 128 -0.34 15.64 -30.39
C LYS A 128 -1.47 16.40 -29.69
N GLY A 129 -2.06 15.79 -28.66
CA GLY A 129 -3.30 16.28 -28.03
C GLY A 129 -3.24 17.69 -27.40
N ARG A 130 -4.40 18.21 -26.98
CA ARG A 130 -4.58 19.57 -26.38
C ARG A 130 -3.62 19.88 -25.22
N ARG A 131 -3.28 18.88 -24.38
CA ARG A 131 -2.35 19.05 -23.26
C ARG A 131 -0.92 19.39 -23.71
N HIS A 132 -0.45 18.76 -24.79
CA HIS A 132 0.88 19.00 -25.33
C HIS A 132 1.02 20.45 -25.85
N HIS A 133 0.00 20.93 -26.55
CA HIS A 133 -0.06 22.32 -27.02
C HIS A 133 -0.04 23.33 -25.87
N ARG A 134 -0.77 23.04 -24.78
CA ARG A 134 -0.78 23.89 -23.58
C ARG A 134 0.62 23.97 -22.94
N VAL A 135 1.27 22.82 -22.74
CA VAL A 135 2.63 22.76 -22.17
C VAL A 135 3.62 23.54 -23.03
N TRP A 136 3.65 23.26 -24.33
CA TRP A 136 4.58 23.91 -25.25
C TRP A 136 4.34 25.43 -25.34
N GLY A 137 3.07 25.83 -25.45
CA GLY A 137 2.69 27.24 -25.51
C GLY A 137 3.05 28.01 -24.24
N LEU A 138 2.86 27.41 -23.06
CA LEU A 138 3.21 28.02 -21.78
C LEU A 138 4.73 28.16 -21.61
N LEU A 139 5.52 27.13 -21.98
CA LEU A 139 6.98 27.22 -21.94
C LEU A 139 7.50 28.32 -22.86
N ASN A 140 6.98 28.38 -24.09
CA ASN A 140 7.36 29.43 -25.03
C ASN A 140 6.86 30.82 -24.58
N TRP A 141 5.72 30.92 -23.91
CA TRP A 141 5.27 32.19 -23.35
C TRP A 141 6.19 32.63 -22.20
N LEU A 142 6.49 31.73 -21.26
CA LEU A 142 7.37 32.00 -20.12
C LEU A 142 8.79 32.35 -20.53
N SER A 143 9.31 31.82 -21.63
CA SER A 143 10.67 32.12 -22.10
C SER A 143 10.93 33.59 -22.47
N HIS A 144 9.89 34.42 -22.52
CA HIS A 144 10.02 35.86 -22.79
C HIS A 144 10.25 36.71 -21.54
N PHE A 145 10.10 36.14 -20.34
CA PHE A 145 10.26 36.85 -19.06
C PHE A 145 11.65 36.62 -18.47
N ALA A 146 12.18 37.63 -17.77
CA ALA A 146 13.48 37.52 -17.13
C ALA A 146 13.41 36.76 -15.80
N ASP A 147 12.35 36.99 -15.02
CA ASP A 147 12.18 36.44 -13.68
C ASP A 147 10.72 36.06 -13.36
N PRO A 148 10.50 35.20 -12.33
CA PRO A 148 9.16 34.72 -12.00
C PRO A 148 8.21 35.81 -11.49
N THR A 149 8.72 36.90 -10.92
CA THR A 149 7.90 38.00 -10.41
C THR A 149 7.25 38.75 -11.56
N GLU A 150 8.03 39.05 -12.61
CA GLU A 150 7.55 39.68 -13.83
C GLU A 150 6.48 38.83 -14.52
N ALA A 151 6.76 37.53 -14.69
CA ALA A 151 5.81 36.59 -15.28
C ALA A 151 4.52 36.49 -14.44
N LEU A 152 4.65 36.42 -13.11
CA LEU A 152 3.52 36.35 -12.19
C LEU A 152 2.65 37.60 -12.24
N ASP A 153 3.25 38.79 -12.21
CA ASP A 153 2.50 40.04 -12.31
C ASP A 153 1.74 40.13 -13.64
N ASN A 154 2.31 39.62 -14.74
CA ASN A 154 1.60 39.51 -16.01
C ASN A 154 0.41 38.54 -15.97
N VAL A 155 0.54 37.38 -15.31
CA VAL A 155 -0.60 36.46 -15.07
C VAL A 155 -1.75 37.20 -14.36
N LEU A 156 -1.42 37.99 -13.33
CA LEU A 156 -2.41 38.69 -12.51
C LEU A 156 -3.16 39.78 -13.29
N GLU A 157 -2.60 40.34 -14.37
CA GLU A 157 -3.28 41.34 -15.21
C GLU A 157 -4.57 40.79 -15.84
N TYR A 158 -4.59 39.50 -16.18
CA TYR A 158 -5.74 38.83 -16.80
C TYR A 158 -6.88 38.51 -15.81
N LEU A 159 -6.61 38.66 -14.50
CA LEU A 159 -7.53 38.32 -13.41
C LEU A 159 -8.24 39.57 -12.85
N PRO A 160 -9.48 39.42 -12.32
CA PRO A 160 -10.20 40.49 -11.65
C PRO A 160 -9.40 41.05 -10.46
N LYS A 161 -9.37 42.39 -10.29
CA LYS A 161 -8.60 43.07 -9.23
C LYS A 161 -8.81 42.49 -7.83
N LYS A 162 -10.05 42.08 -7.52
CA LYS A 162 -10.43 41.50 -6.22
C LYS A 162 -9.76 40.17 -5.90
N ASP A 163 -9.36 39.39 -6.91
CA ASP A 163 -8.85 38.03 -6.73
C ASP A 163 -7.31 37.99 -6.83
N ARG A 164 -6.67 39.09 -7.28
CA ARG A 164 -5.23 39.14 -7.59
C ARG A 164 -4.34 38.80 -6.40
N GLU A 165 -4.61 39.39 -5.24
CA GLU A 165 -3.76 39.20 -4.06
C GLU A 165 -3.81 37.75 -3.56
N ASN A 166 -5.03 37.21 -3.43
CA ASN A 166 -5.24 35.82 -3.01
C ASN A 166 -4.62 34.82 -4.01
N VAL A 167 -4.75 35.07 -5.31
CA VAL A 167 -4.13 34.22 -6.33
C VAL A 167 -2.60 34.34 -6.30
N LYS A 168 -2.06 35.54 -6.10
CA LYS A 168 -0.61 35.76 -5.95
C LYS A 168 -0.06 34.93 -4.79
N GLU A 169 -0.71 35.00 -3.63
CA GLU A 169 -0.32 34.23 -2.44
C GLU A 169 -0.37 32.72 -2.69
N ILE A 170 -1.46 32.20 -3.29
CA ILE A 170 -1.59 30.78 -3.63
C ILE A 170 -0.48 30.33 -4.59
N LEU A 171 -0.24 31.08 -5.67
CA LEU A 171 0.78 30.73 -6.66
C LEU A 171 2.19 30.74 -6.03
N CYS A 172 2.51 31.76 -5.24
CA CYS A 172 3.78 31.84 -4.52
C CYS A 172 3.94 30.66 -3.55
N CYS A 173 2.92 30.34 -2.76
CA CYS A 173 2.95 29.21 -1.82
C CYS A 173 3.16 27.88 -2.55
N SER A 174 2.46 27.62 -3.66
CA SER A 174 2.66 26.40 -4.45
C SER A 174 4.05 26.34 -5.11
N MET A 175 4.64 27.47 -5.51
CA MET A 175 6.01 27.46 -6.03
C MET A 175 7.07 27.09 -4.98
N GLU A 176 6.80 27.29 -3.68
CA GLU A 176 7.70 26.86 -2.61
C GLU A 176 7.89 25.34 -2.56
N GLU A 177 6.94 24.56 -3.11
CA GLU A 177 7.04 23.10 -3.21
C GLU A 177 8.21 22.64 -4.09
N TYR A 178 8.69 23.48 -5.01
CA TYR A 178 9.82 23.14 -5.87
C TYR A 178 11.18 23.58 -5.33
N LYS A 179 11.22 24.22 -4.15
CA LYS A 179 12.46 24.65 -3.53
C LYS A 179 13.13 23.55 -2.72
N GLN A 180 14.42 23.72 -2.46
CA GLN A 180 15.19 22.83 -1.59
C GLN A 180 14.50 22.62 -0.24
N SER A 181 14.54 21.40 0.27
CA SER A 181 14.01 21.06 1.58
C SER A 181 14.86 21.70 2.69
N GLN A 182 14.19 22.10 3.77
CA GLN A 182 14.85 22.52 5.01
C GLN A 182 15.32 21.31 5.85
N VAL A 183 14.82 20.11 5.54
CA VAL A 183 15.19 18.87 6.23
C VAL A 183 16.50 18.33 5.66
N LYS A 184 17.45 18.05 6.54
CA LYS A 184 18.76 17.48 6.17
C LYS A 184 18.69 15.95 6.18
N LEU A 185 18.04 15.38 5.17
CA LEU A 185 17.86 13.93 5.09
C LEU A 185 19.19 13.16 4.96
N GLN A 186 20.25 13.81 4.45
CA GLN A 186 21.59 13.26 4.42
C GLN A 186 22.12 12.88 5.81
N ASP A 187 21.76 13.65 6.85
CA ASP A 187 22.21 13.38 8.23
C ASP A 187 21.57 12.10 8.77
N PHE A 188 20.35 11.76 8.31
CA PHE A 188 19.70 10.50 8.64
C PHE A 188 20.44 9.31 8.03
N PHE A 189 20.78 9.40 6.74
CA PHE A 189 21.50 8.30 6.07
C PHE A 189 22.95 8.16 6.55
N GLN A 190 23.59 9.25 6.97
CA GLN A 190 24.99 9.23 7.42
C GLN A 190 25.14 8.91 8.92
N TYR A 191 24.28 9.49 9.77
CA TYR A 191 24.42 9.43 11.24
C TYR A 191 23.20 8.81 11.94
N GLY A 192 22.12 8.53 11.22
CA GLY A 192 20.87 8.02 11.80
C GLY A 192 20.03 9.09 12.51
N THR A 193 20.38 10.37 12.38
CA THR A 193 19.69 11.49 13.01
C THR A 193 18.67 12.09 12.05
N TYR A 194 17.39 12.10 12.43
CA TYR A 194 16.34 12.72 11.65
C TYR A 194 15.71 13.87 12.44
N ALA A 195 15.93 15.10 11.98
CA ALA A 195 15.31 16.29 12.56
C ALA A 195 14.41 16.93 11.50
N CYS A 196 13.10 16.84 11.71
CA CYS A 196 12.11 17.53 10.89
C CYS A 196 11.39 18.59 11.74
N PRO A 197 11.44 19.88 11.35
CA PRO A 197 10.72 20.93 12.07
C PRO A 197 9.22 20.66 12.23
N ALA A 198 8.58 20.10 11.19
CA ALA A 198 7.17 19.74 11.25
C ALA A 198 6.89 18.65 12.29
N ALA A 199 7.81 17.70 12.46
CA ALA A 199 7.69 16.63 13.46
C ALA A 199 7.96 17.12 14.89
N LEU A 200 8.92 18.04 15.08
CA LEU A 200 9.23 18.64 16.37
C LEU A 200 8.04 19.44 16.94
N ASN A 201 7.25 20.07 16.08
CA ASN A 201 6.05 20.82 16.49
C ASN A 201 4.89 19.93 16.99
N LEU A 202 4.97 18.60 16.85
CA LEU A 202 3.90 17.68 17.25
C LEU A 202 4.05 17.19 18.70
N ASP A 203 5.11 17.56 19.41
CA ASP A 203 5.42 17.14 20.79
C ASP A 203 5.31 15.60 21.00
N LEU A 204 5.61 14.83 19.96
CA LEU A 204 5.57 13.38 20.01
C LEU A 204 6.80 12.81 20.72
N PRO A 205 6.70 11.63 21.37
CA PRO A 205 7.87 10.98 21.94
C PRO A 205 8.95 10.73 20.88
N GLU A 206 10.21 11.04 21.22
CA GLU A 206 11.35 10.93 20.30
C GLU A 206 11.47 9.55 19.65
N TRP A 207 11.19 8.48 20.41
CA TRP A 207 11.24 7.12 19.88
C TRP A 207 10.24 6.89 18.74
N VAL A 208 9.07 7.54 18.78
CA VAL A 208 8.04 7.45 17.72
C VAL A 208 8.52 8.15 16.46
N LEU A 209 9.12 9.34 16.62
CA LEU A 209 9.69 10.11 15.51
C LEU A 209 10.76 9.32 14.76
N VAL A 210 11.70 8.76 15.52
CA VAL A 210 12.78 7.93 14.99
C VAL A 210 12.25 6.63 14.36
N ALA A 211 11.28 5.96 15.00
CA ALA A 211 10.73 4.72 14.50
C ALA A 211 9.92 4.91 13.21
N LEU A 212 9.15 6.01 13.09
CA LEU A 212 8.47 6.38 11.84
C LEU A 212 9.50 6.69 10.75
N ALA A 213 10.49 7.54 11.02
CA ALA A 213 11.54 7.87 10.05
C ALA A 213 12.27 6.62 9.51
N LYS A 214 12.53 5.64 10.39
CA LYS A 214 13.14 4.34 10.01
C LYS A 214 12.17 3.36 9.34
N GLY A 215 10.89 3.69 9.21
CA GLY A 215 9.86 2.79 8.68
C GLY A 215 9.59 1.57 9.58
N GLN A 216 9.89 1.67 10.87
CA GLN A 216 9.62 0.65 11.89
C GLN A 216 8.19 0.73 12.42
N LEU A 217 7.57 1.91 12.36
CA LEU A 217 6.14 2.10 12.58
C LEU A 217 5.42 2.30 11.24
N SER A 218 4.24 1.69 11.11
CA SER A 218 3.40 1.86 9.93
C SER A 218 2.87 3.29 9.79
N PRO A 219 2.69 3.82 8.55
CA PRO A 219 1.95 5.05 8.29
C PRO A 219 0.56 5.08 8.93
N PHE A 220 -0.08 3.91 9.08
CA PHE A 220 -1.34 3.79 9.82
C PHE A 220 -1.26 4.37 11.25
N ILE A 221 -0.13 4.16 11.93
CA ILE A 221 0.10 4.69 13.27
C ILE A 221 0.24 6.21 13.22
N SER A 222 0.97 6.75 12.23
CA SER A 222 1.12 8.19 12.03
C SER A 222 -0.23 8.86 11.74
N ASP A 223 -1.03 8.30 10.83
CA ASP A 223 -2.34 8.83 10.47
C ASP A 223 -3.30 8.81 11.66
N ALA A 224 -3.33 7.72 12.42
CA ALA A 224 -4.13 7.61 13.64
C ALA A 224 -3.68 8.63 14.69
N LEU A 225 -2.36 8.80 14.86
CA LEU A 225 -1.77 9.67 15.86
C LEU A 225 -2.01 11.15 15.56
N VAL A 226 -1.79 11.58 14.32
CA VAL A 226 -1.81 13.00 13.92
C VAL A 226 -3.19 13.43 13.44
N LEU A 227 -3.83 12.62 12.58
CA LEU A 227 -5.10 12.99 11.94
C LEU A 227 -6.33 12.49 12.70
N ARG A 228 -6.14 11.62 13.70
CA ARG A 228 -7.22 10.84 14.34
C ARG A 228 -8.11 10.13 13.32
N ARG A 229 -7.54 9.82 12.15
CA ARG A 229 -8.23 9.31 10.97
C ARG A 229 -7.37 8.29 10.26
N THR A 230 -7.95 7.16 9.87
CA THR A 230 -7.24 6.10 9.14
C THR A 230 -8.03 5.63 7.93
N ILE A 231 -7.33 5.07 6.94
CA ILE A 231 -7.95 4.44 5.76
C ILE A 231 -7.79 2.93 5.86
N LEU A 232 -8.92 2.21 5.86
CA LEU A 232 -8.93 0.76 5.82
C LEU A 232 -8.96 0.30 4.37
N HIS A 233 -7.78 0.04 3.81
CA HIS A 233 -7.66 -0.39 2.43
C HIS A 233 -8.37 -1.74 2.20
N THR A 234 -9.35 -1.74 1.29
CA THR A 234 -10.05 -2.94 0.85
C THR A 234 -9.10 -3.80 -0.01
N GLN A 235 -8.87 -5.06 0.38
CA GLN A 235 -8.14 -6.02 -0.46
C GLN A 235 -9.12 -6.79 -1.37
N VAL A 236 -8.66 -7.88 -2.00
CA VAL A 236 -9.53 -8.77 -2.79
C VAL A 236 -10.49 -9.51 -1.86
N GLU A 237 -11.73 -9.04 -1.78
CA GLU A 237 -12.76 -9.62 -0.90
C GLU A 237 -14.15 -9.69 -1.56
N ASN A 238 -15.05 -10.47 -0.97
CA ASN A 238 -16.45 -10.51 -1.39
C ASN A 238 -17.22 -9.29 -0.89
N MET A 239 -17.49 -8.32 -1.77
CA MET A 239 -18.23 -7.09 -1.44
C MET A 239 -19.69 -7.31 -1.03
N GLN A 240 -20.25 -8.51 -1.21
CA GLN A 240 -21.58 -8.88 -0.70
C GLN A 240 -21.56 -9.21 0.80
N GLN A 241 -20.37 -9.46 1.36
CA GLN A 241 -20.17 -9.68 2.79
C GLN A 241 -19.81 -8.35 3.50
N PRO A 242 -20.00 -8.27 4.82
CA PRO A 242 -19.48 -7.17 5.63
C PRO A 242 -17.98 -6.97 5.42
N ASN A 243 -17.47 -5.77 5.72
CA ASN A 243 -16.05 -5.45 5.58
C ASN A 243 -15.14 -6.47 6.30
N ALA A 244 -14.15 -7.03 5.61
CA ALA A 244 -13.19 -7.98 6.19
C ALA A 244 -12.44 -7.41 7.41
N HIS A 245 -12.24 -6.08 7.46
CA HIS A 245 -11.63 -5.39 8.59
C HIS A 245 -12.46 -5.44 9.88
N ARG A 246 -13.72 -5.86 9.86
CA ARG A 246 -14.53 -6.00 11.09
C ARG A 246 -13.90 -6.95 12.10
N VAL A 247 -13.27 -8.03 11.62
CA VAL A 247 -12.64 -9.04 12.48
C VAL A 247 -11.45 -8.46 13.26
N SER A 248 -10.73 -7.48 12.68
CA SER A 248 -9.59 -6.83 13.33
C SER A 248 -9.95 -5.57 14.13
N LEU A 249 -11.24 -5.22 14.25
CA LEU A 249 -11.69 -4.05 14.99
C LEU A 249 -11.18 -4.03 16.44
N PRO A 250 -11.28 -5.12 17.23
CA PRO A 250 -10.78 -5.09 18.61
C PRO A 250 -9.28 -4.79 18.72
N ILE A 251 -8.47 -5.24 17.75
CA ILE A 251 -7.03 -4.93 17.71
C ILE A 251 -6.84 -3.42 17.49
N ARG A 252 -7.59 -2.83 16.54
CA ARG A 252 -7.53 -1.39 16.26
C ARG A 252 -7.96 -0.55 17.46
N GLN A 253 -8.98 -0.97 18.20
CA GLN A 253 -9.41 -0.25 19.40
C GLN A 253 -8.31 -0.19 20.48
N ILE A 254 -7.50 -1.24 20.61
CA ILE A 254 -6.33 -1.25 21.49
C ILE A 254 -5.22 -0.34 20.95
N ILE A 255 -4.93 -0.39 19.65
CA ILE A 255 -3.97 0.54 19.01
C ILE A 255 -4.40 1.99 19.30
N TYR A 256 -5.65 2.33 19.03
CA TYR A 256 -6.20 3.65 19.32
C TYR A 256 -6.09 4.01 20.80
N GLY A 257 -6.37 3.06 21.69
CA GLY A 257 -6.18 3.20 23.14
C GLY A 257 -4.77 3.61 23.53
N LEU A 258 -3.75 2.99 22.91
CA LEU A 258 -2.34 3.31 23.13
C LEU A 258 -1.96 4.70 22.58
N LEU A 259 -2.64 5.18 21.54
CA LEU A 259 -2.35 6.45 20.88
C LEU A 259 -3.15 7.63 21.46
N LEU A 260 -4.07 7.41 22.41
CA LEU A 260 -4.92 8.47 22.95
C LEU A 260 -4.13 9.60 23.61
N ASN A 261 -3.20 9.28 24.52
CA ASN A 261 -2.50 10.29 25.33
C ASN A 261 -1.11 10.66 24.79
N ALA A 262 -0.93 10.60 23.47
CA ALA A 262 0.37 10.83 22.87
C ALA A 262 0.82 12.30 22.88
N SER A 263 -0.11 13.26 22.95
CA SER A 263 0.20 14.68 23.15
C SER A 263 -1.04 15.43 23.69
N PRO A 264 -0.90 16.27 24.74
CA PRO A 264 -1.97 17.16 25.21
C PRO A 264 -2.26 18.33 24.25
N HIS A 265 -1.37 18.67 23.31
CA HIS A 265 -1.57 19.78 22.37
C HIS A 265 -2.39 19.42 21.12
N LEU A 266 -2.47 18.13 20.77
CA LEU A 266 -3.25 17.67 19.61
C LEU A 266 -4.76 17.89 19.80
N GLU A 267 -5.22 18.07 21.05
CA GLU A 267 -6.61 18.42 21.37
C GLU A 267 -7.01 19.80 20.82
N ASN A 268 -6.05 20.72 20.63
CA ASN A 268 -6.31 22.11 20.23
C ASN A 268 -6.29 22.37 18.71
N MET A 269 -5.89 21.40 17.88
CA MET A 269 -5.90 21.56 16.41
C MET A 269 -7.24 21.14 15.75
N SER A 270 -8.20 20.63 16.52
CA SER A 270 -9.53 20.28 16.00
C SER A 270 -10.50 21.45 16.07
N TRP A 271 -11.01 21.85 14.90
CA TRP A 271 -12.04 22.86 14.66
C TRP A 271 -13.18 22.85 15.71
N ASN A 272 -13.35 23.98 16.41
CA ASN A 272 -14.57 24.44 17.10
C ASN A 272 -15.55 23.36 17.63
N ALA A 273 -15.25 22.70 18.76
CA ALA A 273 -16.27 22.07 19.60
C ALA A 273 -15.79 21.78 21.04
N LEU A 274 -16.46 22.42 22.02
CA LEU A 274 -16.83 22.04 23.41
C LEU A 274 -15.95 21.07 24.24
N PRO A 275 -15.75 21.30 25.56
CA PRO A 275 -14.88 20.45 26.41
C PRO A 275 -15.39 19.02 26.59
N SER A 276 -14.43 18.08 26.69
CA SER A 276 -14.51 16.61 26.66
C SER A 276 -14.56 15.98 25.26
N GLN A 277 -13.40 15.90 24.57
CA GLN A 277 -13.27 15.14 23.33
C GLN A 277 -13.56 13.64 23.57
N PRO A 278 -14.32 12.97 22.68
CA PRO A 278 -14.55 11.54 22.78
C PRO A 278 -13.26 10.75 22.47
N LEU A 279 -13.10 9.61 23.15
CA LEU A 279 -12.09 8.58 22.92
C LEU A 279 -12.28 7.91 21.54
N ALA A 280 -12.30 8.68 20.44
CA ALA A 280 -12.85 8.24 19.17
C ALA A 280 -11.98 8.61 17.97
N PHE A 281 -11.90 7.68 17.02
CA PHE A 281 -11.13 7.78 15.79
C PHE A 281 -12.04 7.60 14.58
N SER A 282 -11.67 8.24 13.48
CA SER A 282 -12.42 8.22 12.22
C SER A 282 -11.83 7.19 11.27
N GLU A 283 -12.59 6.17 10.87
CA GLU A 283 -12.13 5.16 9.91
C GLU A 283 -12.82 5.36 8.56
N MET A 284 -12.04 5.55 7.49
CA MET A 284 -12.56 5.44 6.12
C MET A 284 -12.58 3.97 5.72
N GLU A 285 -13.77 3.40 5.63
CA GLU A 285 -13.96 1.98 5.42
C GLU A 285 -15.00 1.68 4.34
N ARG A 286 -15.01 0.43 3.89
CA ARG A 286 -16.06 -0.06 2.99
C ARG A 286 -17.33 -0.34 3.77
N ILE A 287 -18.41 0.37 3.43
CA ILE A 287 -19.77 0.04 3.86
C ILE A 287 -20.58 -0.33 2.62
N ASN A 288 -20.87 -1.63 2.50
CA ASN A 288 -21.46 -2.23 1.30
C ASN A 288 -20.54 -2.04 0.07
N LYS A 289 -20.97 -1.21 -0.89
CA LYS A 289 -20.24 -0.89 -2.12
C LYS A 289 -19.64 0.52 -2.13
N ASN A 290 -19.78 1.26 -1.03
CA ASN A 290 -19.33 2.65 -0.93
C ASN A 290 -18.23 2.77 0.13
N ILE A 291 -17.37 3.75 -0.04
CA ILE A 291 -16.45 4.19 1.01
C ILE A 291 -17.18 5.21 1.87
N LYS A 292 -17.20 4.96 3.17
CA LYS A 292 -17.83 5.84 4.17
C LYS A 292 -16.90 6.00 5.36
N THR A 293 -17.16 7.05 6.13
CA THR A 293 -16.47 7.27 7.40
C THR A 293 -17.29 6.68 8.54
N SER A 294 -16.68 5.86 9.38
CA SER A 294 -17.24 5.36 10.64
C SER A 294 -16.41 5.86 11.82
N ILE A 295 -17.01 5.82 13.01
CA ILE A 295 -16.37 6.26 14.25
C ILE A 295 -16.08 5.02 15.09
N VAL A 296 -14.85 4.88 15.54
CA VAL A 296 -14.41 3.79 16.40
C VAL A 296 -13.92 4.35 17.73
N ASN A 297 -14.48 3.81 18.82
CA ASN A 297 -14.04 4.17 20.15
C ASN A 297 -12.78 3.38 20.51
N ALA A 298 -11.77 4.10 20.99
CA ALA A 298 -10.58 3.58 21.61
C ALA A 298 -10.92 2.88 22.93
N VAL A 299 -10.16 1.84 23.26
CA VAL A 299 -10.26 1.16 24.55
C VAL A 299 -9.47 1.93 25.59
N GLU A 300 -10.08 2.17 26.75
CA GLU A 300 -9.39 2.71 27.91
C GLU A 300 -8.43 1.66 28.48
N LEU A 301 -7.14 1.96 28.44
CA LEU A 301 -6.09 1.08 28.95
C LEU A 301 -5.72 1.46 30.38
N SER A 302 -5.18 0.51 31.14
CA SER A 302 -4.62 0.77 32.47
C SER A 302 -3.54 1.85 32.41
N LYS A 303 -3.44 2.67 33.47
CA LYS A 303 -2.48 3.80 33.55
C LYS A 303 -1.04 3.44 33.19
N ASP A 304 -0.60 2.21 33.46
CA ASP A 304 0.73 1.68 33.13
C ASP A 304 1.02 1.57 31.61
N HIS A 305 -0.01 1.59 30.78
CA HIS A 305 0.06 1.44 29.32
C HIS A 305 -0.49 2.65 28.56
N SER A 306 -1.01 3.65 29.29
CA SER A 306 -1.67 4.81 28.70
C SER A 306 -0.69 5.87 28.21
N ASP A 307 0.58 5.83 28.64
CA ASP A 307 1.61 6.81 28.28
C ASP A 307 2.50 6.26 27.17
N LEU A 308 2.34 6.81 25.96
CA LEU A 308 3.09 6.40 24.76
C LEU A 308 4.60 6.62 24.93
N SER A 309 5.01 7.62 25.72
CA SER A 309 6.44 7.91 25.93
C SER A 309 7.16 6.81 26.71
N LYS A 310 6.46 6.17 27.66
CA LYS A 310 6.99 5.09 28.51
C LYS A 310 6.80 3.69 27.93
N LEU A 311 6.12 3.57 26.78
CA LEU A 311 5.78 2.26 26.22
C LEU A 311 7.02 1.42 25.92
N THR A 312 8.11 2.04 25.44
CA THR A 312 9.39 1.39 25.16
C THR A 312 10.18 1.02 26.42
N GLU A 313 9.93 1.71 27.53
CA GLU A 313 10.57 1.45 28.84
C GLU A 313 10.01 0.19 29.52
N LEU A 314 8.83 -0.27 29.10
CA LEU A 314 8.24 -1.51 29.60
C LEU A 314 9.13 -2.71 29.24
N SER A 315 9.23 -3.66 30.18
CA SER A 315 9.95 -4.90 29.93
C SER A 315 9.36 -5.67 28.75
N LEU A 316 10.23 -6.39 28.01
CA LEU A 316 9.83 -7.21 26.87
C LEU A 316 8.66 -8.16 27.22
N ALA A 317 8.69 -8.73 28.43
CA ALA A 317 7.63 -9.62 28.92
C ALA A 317 6.27 -8.91 29.06
N LYS A 318 6.24 -7.68 29.60
CA LYS A 318 4.98 -6.90 29.72
C LYS A 318 4.42 -6.54 28.35
N ARG A 319 5.28 -6.11 27.42
CA ARG A 319 4.89 -5.78 26.05
C ARG A 319 4.36 -7.01 25.29
N GLN A 320 5.00 -8.16 25.50
CA GLN A 320 4.55 -9.42 24.95
C GLN A 320 3.21 -9.86 25.54
N ILE A 321 2.98 -9.70 26.85
CA ILE A 321 1.69 -10.00 27.50
C ILE A 321 0.59 -9.15 26.88
N LEU A 322 0.78 -7.84 26.76
CA LEU A 322 -0.21 -6.93 26.17
C LEU A 322 -0.58 -7.33 24.72
N LEU A 323 0.42 -7.70 23.91
CA LEU A 323 0.19 -8.20 22.55
C LEU A 323 -0.65 -9.49 22.55
N LEU A 324 -0.25 -10.47 23.38
CA LEU A 324 -0.90 -11.78 23.43
C LEU A 324 -2.30 -11.73 24.04
N ASP A 325 -2.52 -10.88 25.03
CA ASP A 325 -3.83 -10.64 25.63
C ASP A 325 -4.78 -9.98 24.63
N THR A 326 -4.28 -9.03 23.83
CA THR A 326 -5.04 -8.43 22.72
C THR A 326 -5.45 -9.47 21.69
N LEU A 327 -4.53 -10.39 21.35
CA LEU A 327 -4.79 -11.52 20.44
C LEU A 327 -5.54 -12.69 21.12
N LYS A 328 -5.79 -12.61 22.44
CA LYS A 328 -6.44 -13.65 23.24
C LYS A 328 -5.73 -15.01 23.13
N VAL A 329 -4.40 -15.03 23.10
CA VAL A 329 -3.58 -16.24 22.97
C VAL A 329 -2.71 -16.44 24.21
N LYS A 330 -2.64 -17.68 24.70
CA LYS A 330 -1.80 -18.04 25.84
C LYS A 330 -0.36 -18.24 25.37
N ARG A 331 0.60 -17.75 26.16
CA ARG A 331 2.04 -17.89 25.87
C ARG A 331 2.49 -19.35 25.72
N THR A 332 1.93 -20.26 26.50
CA THR A 332 2.29 -21.69 26.49
C THR A 332 2.09 -22.36 25.13
N ILE A 333 1.14 -21.89 24.34
CA ILE A 333 0.86 -22.42 23.00
C ILE A 333 1.98 -22.10 22.00
N LEU A 334 2.76 -21.05 22.27
CA LEU A 334 3.80 -20.56 21.37
C LEU A 334 5.19 -21.15 21.64
N GLU A 335 5.34 -21.96 22.69
CA GLU A 335 6.64 -22.52 23.11
C GLU A 335 7.24 -23.46 22.06
N SER A 336 6.39 -24.25 21.39
CA SER A 336 6.78 -25.17 20.31
C SER A 336 6.81 -24.53 18.92
N ILE A 337 6.44 -23.25 18.80
CA ILE A 337 6.33 -22.55 17.52
C ILE A 337 7.64 -21.81 17.21
N PRO A 338 8.20 -21.94 15.99
CA PRO A 338 9.38 -21.17 15.57
C PRO A 338 9.18 -19.66 15.75
N SER A 339 10.23 -18.95 16.16
CA SER A 339 10.15 -17.53 16.52
C SER A 339 9.54 -16.64 15.43
N SER A 340 9.84 -16.90 14.15
CA SER A 340 9.29 -16.17 13.00
C SER A 340 7.79 -16.42 12.74
N LEU A 341 7.25 -17.53 13.27
CA LEU A 341 5.85 -17.92 13.10
C LEU A 341 4.98 -17.66 14.34
N LYS A 342 5.56 -17.20 15.46
CA LYS A 342 4.81 -16.93 16.69
C LYS A 342 3.69 -15.91 16.45
N LEU A 343 4.00 -14.76 15.86
CA LEU A 343 3.01 -13.72 15.57
C LEU A 343 1.94 -14.19 14.55
N PRO A 344 2.30 -14.77 13.38
CA PRO A 344 1.31 -15.35 12.47
C PRO A 344 0.38 -16.38 13.12
N ILE A 345 0.91 -17.26 13.97
CA ILE A 345 0.09 -18.26 14.65
C ILE A 345 -0.80 -17.64 15.73
N SER A 346 -0.30 -16.65 16.48
CA SER A 346 -1.15 -15.89 17.41
C SER A 346 -2.31 -15.22 16.69
N VAL A 347 -2.05 -14.60 15.53
CA VAL A 347 -3.09 -14.00 14.67
C VAL A 347 -4.06 -15.04 14.14
N SER A 348 -3.57 -16.21 13.69
CA SER A 348 -4.43 -17.30 13.23
C SER A 348 -5.34 -17.81 14.35
N CYS A 349 -4.83 -17.96 15.57
CA CYS A 349 -5.63 -18.31 16.75
C CYS A 349 -6.68 -17.24 17.05
N TYR A 350 -6.33 -15.96 17.00
CA TYR A 350 -7.27 -14.86 17.16
C TYR A 350 -8.38 -14.89 16.10
N TRP A 351 -8.02 -15.02 14.83
CA TRP A 351 -8.94 -15.05 13.70
C TRP A 351 -9.96 -16.20 13.80
N LEU A 352 -9.50 -17.40 14.18
CA LEU A 352 -10.36 -18.59 14.34
C LEU A 352 -11.41 -18.43 15.44
N GLN A 353 -11.15 -17.64 16.47
CA GLN A 353 -12.11 -17.39 17.56
C GLN A 353 -13.31 -16.53 17.13
N HIS A 354 -13.24 -15.88 15.96
CA HIS A 354 -14.30 -14.97 15.50
C HIS A 354 -15.30 -15.71 14.61
N THR A 355 -16.58 -15.68 14.99
CA THR A 355 -17.69 -16.32 14.26
C THR A 355 -17.90 -15.76 12.86
N GLU A 356 -17.52 -14.50 12.63
CA GLU A 356 -17.57 -13.83 11.32
C GLU A 356 -16.60 -14.44 10.30
N SER A 357 -15.57 -15.15 10.74
CA SER A 357 -14.57 -15.74 9.84
C SER A 357 -15.15 -16.81 8.91
N LYS A 358 -16.20 -17.53 9.36
CA LYS A 358 -16.80 -18.69 8.66
C LYS A 358 -15.75 -19.67 8.10
N ALA A 359 -14.57 -19.70 8.72
CA ALA A 359 -13.44 -20.49 8.25
C ALA A 359 -13.79 -21.98 8.36
N LYS A 360 -13.31 -22.75 7.39
CA LYS A 360 -13.49 -24.20 7.32
C LYS A 360 -12.12 -24.85 7.46
N LEU A 361 -12.11 -26.14 7.76
CA LEU A 361 -10.88 -26.90 7.95
C LEU A 361 -9.86 -26.70 6.81
N HIS A 362 -10.28 -26.85 5.55
CA HIS A 362 -9.38 -26.66 4.41
C HIS A 362 -8.79 -25.25 4.30
N HIS A 363 -9.53 -24.20 4.71
CA HIS A 363 -8.98 -22.84 4.74
C HIS A 363 -7.83 -22.74 5.74
N LEU A 364 -8.01 -23.29 6.95
CA LEU A 364 -6.95 -23.34 7.96
C LEU A 364 -5.76 -24.18 7.49
N GLN A 365 -6.02 -25.37 6.96
CA GLN A 365 -4.97 -26.26 6.45
C GLN A 365 -4.17 -25.61 5.33
N ALA A 366 -4.83 -25.01 4.34
CA ALA A 366 -4.16 -24.31 3.24
C ALA A 366 -3.33 -23.11 3.72
N LEU A 367 -3.85 -22.34 4.68
CA LEU A 367 -3.14 -21.22 5.28
C LEU A 367 -1.85 -21.70 5.98
N LEU A 368 -1.94 -22.74 6.81
CA LEU A 368 -0.79 -23.27 7.54
C LEU A 368 0.24 -23.93 6.61
N LEU A 369 -0.21 -24.62 5.56
CA LEU A 369 0.67 -25.14 4.51
C LEU A 369 1.41 -24.00 3.79
N GLY A 370 0.71 -22.91 3.46
CA GLY A 370 1.32 -21.72 2.88
C GLY A 370 2.45 -21.13 3.74
N MET A 371 2.29 -21.13 5.07
CA MET A 371 3.31 -20.64 6.02
C MET A 371 4.60 -21.48 6.04
N LEU A 372 4.59 -22.71 5.48
CA LEU A 372 5.78 -23.56 5.41
C LEU A 372 6.76 -23.11 4.32
N MET A 373 6.36 -22.25 3.39
CA MET A 373 7.23 -21.76 2.30
C MET A 373 8.52 -21.10 2.79
N GLY A 374 8.45 -20.30 3.85
CA GLY A 374 9.62 -19.68 4.49
C GLY A 374 10.57 -20.72 5.10
N PRO A 375 10.09 -21.55 6.05
CA PRO A 375 10.88 -22.64 6.62
C PRO A 375 11.48 -23.61 5.59
N LEU A 376 10.71 -24.00 4.56
CA LEU A 376 11.21 -24.87 3.48
C LEU A 376 12.36 -24.22 2.73
N HIS A 377 12.25 -22.94 2.39
CA HIS A 377 13.33 -22.23 1.74
C HIS A 377 14.59 -22.13 2.62
N ALA A 378 14.41 -21.90 3.93
CA ALA A 378 15.53 -21.87 4.87
C ALA A 378 16.24 -23.23 4.96
N ILE A 379 15.51 -24.34 4.87
CA ILE A 379 16.09 -25.69 4.81
C ILE A 379 16.91 -25.85 3.51
N ILE A 380 16.35 -25.45 2.36
CA ILE A 380 16.99 -25.61 1.04
C ILE A 380 18.25 -24.73 0.88
N THR A 381 18.30 -23.57 1.53
CA THR A 381 19.41 -22.61 1.39
C THR A 381 20.46 -22.74 2.49
N SER A 382 20.26 -23.64 3.45
CA SER A 382 21.22 -23.88 4.53
C SER A 382 22.46 -24.59 3.98
N PRO A 383 23.68 -24.03 4.11
CA PRO A 383 24.89 -24.55 3.46
C PRO A 383 25.44 -25.87 4.03
N ASP A 384 24.77 -26.50 5.01
CA ASP A 384 25.38 -27.50 5.88
C ASP A 384 24.90 -28.96 5.71
N LYS A 385 23.98 -29.33 4.79
CA LYS A 385 23.48 -30.71 4.73
C LYS A 385 23.07 -31.23 3.35
N GLU A 386 24.01 -31.78 2.57
CA GLU A 386 23.71 -32.76 1.51
C GLU A 386 23.15 -34.08 2.10
N ASP A 387 21.96 -34.01 2.69
CA ASP A 387 21.19 -35.12 3.25
C ASP A 387 19.92 -35.32 2.40
N LEU A 388 19.36 -36.54 2.40
CA LEU A 388 18.01 -36.88 1.87
C LEU A 388 16.88 -35.92 2.34
N ARG A 389 17.12 -35.14 3.39
CA ARG A 389 16.24 -34.11 3.95
C ARG A 389 16.05 -32.92 3.01
N GLU A 390 17.13 -32.48 2.34
CA GLU A 390 17.06 -31.37 1.39
C GLU A 390 16.25 -31.75 0.14
N ASP A 391 16.35 -33.00 -0.30
CA ASP A 391 15.58 -33.51 -1.44
C ASP A 391 14.07 -33.46 -1.16
N GLY A 392 13.64 -33.91 0.03
CA GLY A 392 12.24 -33.84 0.45
C GLY A 392 11.69 -32.42 0.53
N ALA A 393 12.47 -31.50 1.13
CA ALA A 393 12.11 -30.09 1.24
C ALA A 393 12.02 -29.40 -0.13
N ARG A 394 12.98 -29.69 -1.03
CA ARG A 394 13.02 -29.16 -2.40
C ARG A 394 11.83 -29.64 -3.23
N MET A 395 11.52 -30.93 -3.20
CA MET A 395 10.36 -31.49 -3.90
C MET A 395 9.05 -30.87 -3.40
N LEU A 396 8.87 -30.72 -2.08
CA LEU A 396 7.67 -30.08 -1.52
C LEU A 396 7.59 -28.58 -1.89
N TYR A 397 8.73 -27.89 -1.90
CA TYR A 397 8.80 -26.49 -2.32
C TYR A 397 8.42 -26.32 -3.80
N GLU A 398 8.93 -27.20 -4.68
CA GLU A 398 8.57 -27.23 -6.10
C GLU A 398 7.08 -27.56 -6.31
N GLU A 399 6.53 -28.48 -5.53
CA GLU A 399 5.09 -28.78 -5.53
C GLU A 399 4.27 -27.51 -5.21
N PHE A 400 4.63 -26.78 -4.15
CA PHE A 400 3.94 -25.53 -3.81
C PHE A 400 4.10 -24.46 -4.90
N GLN A 401 5.27 -24.34 -5.53
CA GLN A 401 5.44 -23.43 -6.66
C GLN A 401 4.55 -23.84 -7.84
N ARG A 402 4.45 -25.14 -8.15
CA ARG A 402 3.56 -25.66 -9.19
C ARG A 402 2.10 -25.31 -8.91
N VAL A 403 1.63 -25.50 -7.68
CA VAL A 403 0.26 -25.13 -7.26
C VAL A 403 0.02 -23.62 -7.43
N LYS A 404 0.99 -22.80 -7.03
CA LYS A 404 0.93 -21.34 -7.17
C LYS A 404 0.84 -20.92 -8.65
N GLU A 405 1.58 -21.57 -9.54
CA GLU A 405 1.58 -21.27 -10.98
C GLU A 405 0.30 -21.71 -11.70
N GLN A 406 -0.24 -22.88 -11.35
CA GLN A 406 -1.49 -23.39 -11.91
C GLN A 406 -2.71 -22.53 -11.53
N THR A 407 -2.62 -21.78 -10.44
CA THR A 407 -3.70 -20.92 -9.92
C THR A 407 -3.67 -19.50 -10.52
N ARG A 408 -2.90 -19.26 -11.58
CA ARG A 408 -2.81 -17.97 -12.31
C ARG A 408 -4.14 -17.57 -13.00
N PRO A 409 -4.35 -16.26 -13.30
CA PRO A 409 -5.67 -15.66 -13.45
C PRO A 409 -6.35 -16.01 -14.79
N GLY A 410 -6.95 -17.20 -14.84
CA GLY A 410 -7.96 -17.60 -15.83
C GLY A 410 -9.14 -18.35 -15.20
N THR A 411 -8.92 -18.95 -14.03
CA THR A 411 -9.95 -19.67 -13.27
C THR A 411 -10.79 -18.69 -12.44
N ARG A 412 -12.12 -18.84 -12.47
CA ARG A 412 -13.06 -18.03 -11.67
C ARG A 412 -12.66 -18.05 -10.19
N LEU A 413 -12.16 -16.93 -9.68
CA LEU A 413 -11.76 -16.77 -8.28
C LEU A 413 -12.95 -17.06 -7.35
N ASP A 414 -12.75 -17.94 -6.38
CA ASP A 414 -13.72 -18.14 -5.30
C ASP A 414 -13.65 -16.94 -4.35
N LEU A 415 -14.61 -16.03 -4.50
CA LEU A 415 -14.71 -14.81 -3.71
C LEU A 415 -14.97 -15.09 -2.23
N ASP A 416 -15.62 -16.20 -1.87
CA ASP A 416 -15.86 -16.52 -0.47
C ASP A 416 -14.57 -16.96 0.22
N THR A 417 -13.79 -17.83 -0.43
CA THR A 417 -12.44 -18.18 0.04
C THR A 417 -11.54 -16.94 0.10
N ALA A 418 -11.58 -16.06 -0.91
CA ALA A 418 -10.79 -14.83 -0.92
C ALA A 418 -11.17 -13.90 0.24
N HIS A 419 -12.47 -13.75 0.52
CA HIS A 419 -12.95 -12.96 1.66
C HIS A 419 -12.46 -13.51 3.01
N ILE A 420 -12.48 -14.83 3.18
CA ILE A 420 -12.01 -15.51 4.39
C ILE A 420 -10.52 -15.25 4.64
N PHE A 421 -9.69 -15.35 3.59
CA PHE A 421 -8.27 -15.02 3.72
C PHE A 421 -8.04 -13.51 3.89
N CYS A 422 -8.83 -12.66 3.25
CA CYS A 422 -8.77 -11.21 3.45
C CYS A 422 -9.01 -10.85 4.93
N GLN A 423 -9.99 -11.49 5.60
CA GLN A 423 -10.20 -11.30 7.05
C GLN A 423 -8.95 -11.66 7.87
N TRP A 424 -8.29 -12.79 7.57
CA TRP A 424 -7.04 -13.16 8.22
C TRP A 424 -5.92 -12.15 7.93
N GLN A 425 -5.79 -11.68 6.69
CA GLN A 425 -4.82 -10.65 6.30
C GLN A 425 -5.05 -9.32 7.03
N CYS A 426 -6.30 -8.89 7.21
CA CYS A 426 -6.66 -7.73 8.01
C CYS A 426 -6.24 -7.91 9.48
N CYS A 427 -6.41 -9.10 10.05
CA CYS A 427 -5.95 -9.40 11.41
C CYS A 427 -4.43 -9.41 11.52
N LEU A 428 -3.73 -9.98 10.54
CA LEU A 428 -2.27 -9.98 10.49
C LEU A 428 -1.72 -8.55 10.40
N GLN A 429 -2.29 -7.74 9.52
CA GLN A 429 -1.88 -6.35 9.34
C GLN A 429 -2.01 -5.56 10.65
N MET A 430 -3.16 -5.62 11.33
CA MET A 430 -3.34 -4.91 12.59
C MET A 430 -2.51 -5.52 13.73
N GLY A 431 -2.32 -6.84 13.75
CA GLY A 431 -1.45 -7.51 14.70
C GLY A 431 0.02 -7.09 14.54
N MET A 432 0.49 -6.91 13.30
CA MET A 432 1.82 -6.35 13.02
C MET A 432 1.94 -4.90 13.47
N TYR A 433 0.96 -4.05 13.18
CA TYR A 433 0.99 -2.65 13.60
C TYR A 433 1.00 -2.51 15.13
N LEU A 434 0.24 -3.35 15.84
CA LEU A 434 0.30 -3.43 17.28
C LEU A 434 1.67 -3.92 17.77
N ASN A 435 2.22 -4.98 17.15
CA ASN A 435 3.55 -5.49 17.48
C ASN A 435 4.63 -4.39 17.30
N GLN A 436 4.58 -3.63 16.20
CA GLN A 436 5.47 -2.49 15.93
C GLN A 436 5.34 -1.40 17.00
N LEU A 437 4.11 -1.01 17.32
CA LEU A 437 3.83 0.01 18.34
C LEU A 437 4.38 -0.40 19.71
N LEU A 438 4.32 -1.69 20.03
CA LEU A 438 4.90 -2.29 21.24
C LEU A 438 6.42 -2.53 21.14
N SER A 439 7.09 -1.91 20.16
CA SER A 439 8.53 -2.10 19.88
C SER A 439 8.93 -3.57 19.72
N THR A 440 8.15 -4.25 18.88
CA THR A 440 8.36 -5.60 18.32
C THR A 440 8.69 -6.68 19.37
N PRO A 441 7.77 -6.96 20.32
CA PRO A 441 7.99 -8.00 21.32
C PRO A 441 8.02 -9.41 20.73
N LEU A 442 7.43 -9.62 19.55
CA LEU A 442 7.63 -10.79 18.71
C LEU A 442 8.33 -10.40 17.40
N PRO A 443 9.16 -11.28 16.81
CA PRO A 443 9.75 -11.05 15.50
C PRO A 443 8.67 -10.87 14.43
N GLU A 444 8.87 -9.91 13.53
CA GLU A 444 8.01 -9.78 12.35
C GLU A 444 8.25 -10.92 11.37
N PRO A 445 7.19 -11.48 10.77
CA PRO A 445 7.34 -12.52 9.76
C PRO A 445 7.80 -11.94 8.42
N ASP A 446 8.55 -12.73 7.66
CA ASP A 446 8.83 -12.42 6.24
C ASP A 446 7.55 -12.58 5.41
N LEU A 447 6.87 -11.46 5.14
CA LEU A 447 5.63 -11.44 4.37
C LEU A 447 5.78 -11.97 2.95
N THR A 448 6.97 -11.91 2.36
CA THR A 448 7.22 -12.41 0.98
C THR A 448 7.14 -13.93 0.90
N ARG A 449 7.35 -14.61 2.03
CA ARG A 449 7.36 -16.08 2.14
C ARG A 449 6.27 -16.62 3.04
N LEU A 450 5.63 -15.78 3.87
CA LEU A 450 4.57 -16.19 4.78
C LEU A 450 3.27 -16.53 4.04
N TYR A 451 2.88 -15.72 3.06
CA TYR A 451 1.58 -15.81 2.42
C TYR A 451 1.64 -15.53 0.92
N SER A 452 0.98 -16.37 0.13
CA SER A 452 0.73 -16.14 -1.29
C SER A 452 -0.70 -16.54 -1.62
N GLY A 453 -1.50 -15.56 -2.08
CA GLY A 453 -2.90 -15.79 -2.43
C GLY A 453 -3.09 -16.94 -3.44
N SER A 454 -2.31 -16.95 -4.51
CA SER A 454 -2.36 -18.02 -5.51
C SER A 454 -2.05 -19.40 -4.91
N LEU A 455 -1.08 -19.49 -4.00
CA LEU A 455 -0.74 -20.76 -3.34
C LEU A 455 -1.88 -21.24 -2.44
N VAL A 456 -2.35 -20.40 -1.51
CA VAL A 456 -3.38 -20.83 -0.53
C VAL A 456 -4.72 -21.15 -1.21
N HIS A 457 -5.06 -20.44 -2.29
CA HIS A 457 -6.24 -20.76 -3.09
C HIS A 457 -6.09 -22.08 -3.84
N GLY A 458 -4.91 -22.34 -4.45
CA GLY A 458 -4.64 -23.61 -5.12
C GLY A 458 -4.66 -24.79 -4.14
N LEU A 459 -4.06 -24.63 -2.96
CA LEU A 459 -4.10 -25.62 -1.89
C LEU A 459 -5.54 -25.87 -1.40
N CYS A 460 -6.35 -24.83 -1.22
CA CYS A 460 -7.78 -25.00 -0.90
C CYS A 460 -8.51 -25.87 -1.93
N GLN A 461 -8.25 -25.65 -3.22
CA GLN A 461 -8.86 -26.45 -4.29
C GLN A 461 -8.40 -27.92 -4.23
N GLN A 462 -7.10 -28.17 -4.07
CA GLN A 462 -6.55 -29.52 -3.95
C GLN A 462 -7.08 -30.30 -2.73
N LEU A 463 -7.23 -29.61 -1.59
CA LEU A 463 -7.78 -30.19 -0.36
C LEU A 463 -9.27 -30.51 -0.49
N LEU A 464 -10.00 -29.79 -1.35
CA LEU A 464 -11.40 -30.10 -1.65
C LEU A 464 -11.56 -31.29 -2.60
N THR A 465 -10.58 -31.56 -3.48
CA THR A 465 -10.64 -32.62 -4.51
C THR A 465 -10.05 -33.97 -4.08
N SER A 466 -9.88 -34.20 -2.77
CA SER A 466 -9.41 -35.46 -2.11
C SER A 466 -7.92 -35.59 -1.82
N THR A 467 -7.13 -34.51 -1.94
CA THR A 467 -5.74 -34.52 -1.48
C THR A 467 -5.73 -34.36 0.05
N SER A 468 -5.13 -35.30 0.79
CA SER A 468 -4.93 -35.12 2.23
C SER A 468 -3.66 -34.32 2.50
N VAL A 469 -3.64 -33.59 3.62
CA VAL A 469 -2.44 -32.85 4.04
C VAL A 469 -1.29 -33.81 4.30
N GLU A 470 -1.59 -34.98 4.85
CA GLU A 470 -0.61 -36.03 5.13
C GLU A 470 0.05 -36.55 3.85
N SER A 471 -0.68 -36.61 2.73
CA SER A 471 -0.14 -36.99 1.43
C SER A 471 0.86 -35.95 0.92
N LEU A 472 0.50 -34.66 0.97
CA LEU A 472 1.37 -33.57 0.54
C LEU A 472 2.66 -33.50 1.37
N LEU A 473 2.54 -33.66 2.68
CA LEU A 473 3.68 -33.56 3.61
C LEU A 473 4.48 -34.87 3.74
N SER A 474 4.05 -35.96 3.10
CA SER A 474 4.71 -37.27 3.19
C SER A 474 6.16 -37.24 2.69
N MET A 475 6.46 -36.32 1.78
CA MET A 475 7.78 -36.16 1.16
C MET A 475 8.78 -35.40 2.06
N CYS A 476 8.32 -34.70 3.11
CA CYS A 476 9.17 -33.91 3.99
C CYS A 476 8.74 -34.06 5.47
N PRO A 477 9.34 -34.99 6.23
CA PRO A 477 9.00 -35.25 7.63
C PRO A 477 9.12 -34.03 8.55
N GLU A 478 10.12 -33.17 8.32
CA GLU A 478 10.34 -31.95 9.08
C GLU A 478 9.21 -30.93 8.87
N ALA A 479 8.79 -30.74 7.62
CA ALA A 479 7.66 -29.89 7.29
C ALA A 479 6.35 -30.46 7.86
N LYS A 480 6.20 -31.79 7.85
CA LYS A 480 5.09 -32.49 8.51
C LYS A 480 5.04 -32.21 10.00
N GLN A 481 6.17 -32.40 10.70
CA GLN A 481 6.27 -32.15 12.14
C GLN A 481 5.97 -30.68 12.47
N LEU A 482 6.53 -29.74 11.69
CA LEU A 482 6.25 -28.32 11.87
C LEU A 482 4.76 -28.02 11.66
N TYR A 483 4.16 -28.52 10.58
CA TYR A 483 2.74 -28.37 10.33
C TYR A 483 1.89 -28.91 11.48
N GLU A 484 2.20 -30.08 12.03
CA GLU A 484 1.51 -30.66 13.17
C GLU A 484 1.58 -29.76 14.42
N HIS A 485 2.72 -29.14 14.70
CA HIS A 485 2.84 -28.16 15.77
C HIS A 485 1.96 -26.93 15.54
N LEU A 486 1.99 -26.36 14.32
CA LEU A 486 1.17 -25.20 13.96
C LEU A 486 -0.33 -25.51 14.03
N PHE A 487 -0.71 -26.70 13.54
CA PHE A 487 -2.09 -27.16 13.53
C PHE A 487 -2.60 -27.43 14.95
N ASN A 488 -1.79 -28.06 15.80
CA ASN A 488 -2.16 -28.30 17.21
C ASN A 488 -2.30 -26.99 17.99
N ALA A 489 -1.42 -26.01 17.75
CA ALA A 489 -1.50 -24.69 18.38
C ALA A 489 -2.79 -23.94 18.00
N THR A 490 -3.21 -24.03 16.74
CA THR A 490 -4.45 -23.37 16.27
C THR A 490 -5.72 -24.14 16.64
N ARG A 491 -5.66 -25.48 16.75
CA ARG A 491 -6.78 -26.35 17.10
C ARG A 491 -7.45 -25.96 18.42
N SER A 492 -6.68 -25.53 19.44
CA SER A 492 -7.25 -25.15 20.75
C SER A 492 -8.11 -23.89 20.71
N TYR A 493 -8.05 -23.11 19.62
CA TYR A 493 -8.78 -21.85 19.44
C TYR A 493 -9.83 -21.91 18.33
N ALA A 494 -9.84 -23.00 17.56
CA ALA A 494 -10.83 -23.21 16.51
C ALA A 494 -12.17 -23.69 17.10
N PRO A 495 -13.32 -23.23 16.56
CA PRO A 495 -14.62 -23.73 16.95
C PRO A 495 -14.71 -25.25 16.72
N ALA A 496 -15.36 -25.98 17.64
CA ALA A 496 -15.46 -27.43 17.54
C ALA A 496 -16.15 -27.88 16.23
N GLU A 497 -17.06 -27.06 15.70
CA GLU A 497 -17.77 -27.29 14.44
C GLU A 497 -16.83 -27.38 13.23
N LEU A 498 -15.64 -26.77 13.31
CA LEU A 498 -14.65 -26.78 12.25
C LEU A 498 -14.06 -28.19 12.01
N PHE A 499 -14.06 -29.04 13.05
CA PHE A 499 -13.52 -30.39 13.01
C PHE A 499 -14.58 -31.49 12.92
N LEU A 500 -15.87 -31.14 12.95
CA LEU A 500 -16.94 -32.13 12.82
C LEU A 500 -17.05 -32.62 11.38
N PRO A 501 -17.11 -33.95 11.14
CA PRO A 501 -17.41 -34.47 9.82
C PRO A 501 -18.82 -34.03 9.42
N LYS A 502 -18.98 -33.56 8.18
CA LYS A 502 -20.29 -33.10 7.66
C LYS A 502 -21.34 -34.19 7.90
N GLY A 503 -22.22 -33.97 8.87
CA GLY A 503 -23.42 -34.79 9.04
C GLY A 503 -24.23 -34.74 7.75
N LYS A 504 -24.54 -35.91 7.18
CA LYS A 504 -25.45 -36.03 6.05
C LYS A 504 -26.80 -35.45 6.47
N SER A 505 -27.06 -34.19 6.10
CA SER A 505 -28.38 -33.58 6.22
C SER A 505 -29.32 -34.30 5.24
N ASN A 506 -30.01 -35.33 5.74
CA ASN A 506 -31.14 -35.94 5.06
C ASN A 506 -32.32 -34.95 5.09
N SER A 507 -32.34 -34.01 4.15
CA SER A 507 -33.53 -33.23 3.88
C SER A 507 -34.59 -34.13 3.20
N LYS A 508 -35.43 -34.78 4.02
CA LYS A 508 -36.67 -35.38 3.55
C LYS A 508 -37.55 -34.25 2.98
N LYS A 509 -37.62 -34.14 1.65
CA LYS A 509 -38.60 -33.31 0.94
C LYS A 509 -40.00 -33.73 1.37
N ARG A 510 -40.64 -32.94 2.23
CA ARG A 510 -42.07 -33.06 2.52
C ARG A 510 -42.84 -32.36 1.39
N ARG A 511 -43.35 -33.14 0.44
CA ARG A 511 -44.36 -32.69 -0.54
C ARG A 511 -45.58 -32.17 0.22
N GLN A 512 -45.97 -30.92 0.01
CA GLN A 512 -47.34 -30.46 0.27
C GLN A 512 -47.94 -29.84 -0.99
N LYS A 513 -49.22 -30.19 -1.19
CA LYS A 513 -50.03 -30.06 -2.40
C LYS A 513 -50.29 -28.60 -2.79
N LYS A 514 -50.40 -28.40 -4.11
CA LYS A 514 -51.06 -27.25 -4.75
C LYS A 514 -52.43 -26.99 -4.11
N HIS A 515 -52.70 -25.72 -3.83
CA HIS A 515 -54.02 -25.15 -4.07
C HIS A 515 -53.86 -23.86 -4.88
N SER A 516 -54.47 -23.87 -6.06
CA SER A 516 -54.59 -22.73 -6.96
C SER A 516 -55.75 -21.84 -6.50
N THR A 517 -55.51 -20.52 -6.48
CA THR A 517 -56.58 -19.55 -6.70
C THR A 517 -56.01 -18.31 -7.39
N SER A 518 -56.85 -17.74 -8.24
CA SER A 518 -56.57 -16.94 -9.42
C SER A 518 -56.59 -15.43 -9.19
N TRP A 519 -56.10 -14.72 -10.23
CA TRP A 519 -56.34 -13.31 -10.58
C TRP A 519 -55.50 -12.25 -9.83
N SER A 520 -55.02 -11.17 -10.45
CA SER A 520 -55.21 -10.64 -11.81
C SER A 520 -53.95 -9.86 -12.24
N LYS A 521 -53.70 -9.87 -13.56
CA LYS A 521 -52.78 -8.96 -14.24
C LYS A 521 -53.35 -7.55 -14.21
N ASN A 522 -52.52 -6.55 -13.96
CA ASN A 522 -52.57 -5.30 -14.71
C ASN A 522 -51.14 -4.91 -15.10
N ARG A 523 -50.90 -4.93 -16.41
CA ARG A 523 -49.75 -4.30 -17.06
C ARG A 523 -50.23 -2.97 -17.63
N VAL A 524 -49.47 -1.91 -17.35
CA VAL A 524 -49.20 -0.79 -18.25
C VAL A 524 -47.70 -0.51 -18.01
N GLY A 525 -46.76 -0.48 -18.95
CA GLY A 525 -46.86 -0.43 -20.41
C GLY A 525 -46.02 0.74 -20.90
N THR A 526 -44.70 0.58 -21.06
CA THR A 526 -43.93 1.28 -22.10
C THR A 526 -42.56 0.62 -22.32
N THR A 527 -42.45 0.01 -23.49
CA THR A 527 -41.27 -0.26 -24.34
C THR A 527 -40.52 1.05 -24.62
N SER A 528 -39.28 1.15 -25.07
CA SER A 528 -38.11 0.29 -25.34
C SER A 528 -37.06 1.28 -25.88
N ASP A 529 -35.78 1.16 -25.54
CA ASP A 529 -34.73 1.45 -26.53
C ASP A 529 -33.35 0.88 -26.16
N THR A 530 -33.04 -0.24 -26.81
CA THR A 530 -31.89 -0.49 -27.67
C THR A 530 -30.58 0.31 -27.45
N ARG A 531 -29.52 -0.44 -27.13
CA ARG A 531 -28.09 -0.22 -27.45
C ARG A 531 -27.39 1.04 -26.91
N CYS A 532 -26.48 0.83 -25.95
CA CYS A 532 -25.05 1.00 -26.22
C CYS A 532 -24.21 0.28 -25.15
N LEU A 533 -23.42 -0.71 -25.58
CA LEU A 533 -22.31 -1.27 -24.81
C LEU A 533 -21.28 -0.16 -24.62
N TYR A 534 -21.09 0.30 -23.39
CA TYR A 534 -19.87 1.00 -23.01
C TYR A 534 -19.07 0.08 -22.10
N GLU A 535 -18.05 -0.53 -22.69
CA GLU A 535 -16.93 -1.15 -21.99
C GLU A 535 -16.35 -0.12 -21.01
N GLY A 536 -16.56 -0.37 -19.72
CA GLY A 536 -15.85 0.33 -18.66
C GLY A 536 -14.38 -0.03 -18.77
N SER A 537 -13.62 0.88 -19.37
CA SER A 537 -12.18 0.85 -19.49
C SER A 537 -11.52 0.49 -18.15
N ASN A 538 -10.77 -0.62 -18.18
CA ASN A 538 -9.97 -1.09 -17.09
C ASN A 538 -8.95 0.00 -16.70
N ARG A 539 -9.08 0.53 -15.49
CA ARG A 539 -8.21 1.58 -14.92
C ARG A 539 -6.78 1.11 -14.64
N PHE A 540 -6.53 -0.19 -14.83
CA PHE A 540 -5.23 -0.85 -14.73
C PHE A 540 -4.68 -1.29 -16.10
N GLY A 541 -5.30 -0.89 -17.22
CA GLY A 541 -4.80 -1.18 -18.57
C GLY A 541 -3.41 -0.59 -18.84
N LEU A 542 -3.02 0.46 -18.11
CA LEU A 542 -1.69 1.08 -18.17
C LEU A 542 -0.56 0.27 -17.50
N LEU A 543 -0.86 -0.89 -16.91
CA LEU A 543 0.14 -1.81 -16.34
C LEU A 543 0.34 -3.07 -17.19
N MET A 544 -0.34 -3.18 -18.32
CA MET A 544 -0.04 -4.21 -19.32
C MET A 544 0.93 -3.60 -20.33
N VAL A 545 2.19 -4.06 -20.29
CA VAL A 545 3.16 -3.84 -21.36
C VAL A 545 2.60 -4.53 -22.61
N GLU A 546 1.91 -3.78 -23.46
CA GLU A 546 1.58 -4.24 -24.81
C GLU A 546 2.88 -4.30 -25.62
N ASN A 547 3.16 -5.49 -26.15
CA ASN A 547 4.23 -5.74 -27.09
C ASN A 547 3.97 -4.90 -28.36
N LEU A 548 4.83 -3.92 -28.65
CA LEU A 548 5.04 -3.51 -30.03
C LEU A 548 6.16 -4.38 -30.60
N GLU A 549 5.78 -5.48 -31.22
CA GLU A 549 6.60 -6.13 -32.23
C GLU A 549 6.55 -5.28 -33.52
N GLU A 550 7.74 -4.83 -33.92
CA GLU A 550 8.23 -4.60 -35.27
C GLU A 550 7.21 -4.55 -36.43
N GLN A 551 7.06 -3.36 -37.01
CA GLN A 551 6.99 -3.23 -38.46
C GLN A 551 8.15 -2.32 -38.90
N ILE A 552 9.27 -2.97 -39.20
CA ILE A 552 10.27 -2.45 -40.13
C ILE A 552 9.68 -2.69 -41.51
N GLU A 553 9.22 -1.64 -42.20
CA GLU A 553 9.11 -1.68 -43.65
C GLU A 553 10.10 -0.70 -44.27
N VAL A 554 10.81 -1.27 -45.22
CA VAL A 554 12.02 -0.83 -45.88
C VAL A 554 11.69 0.29 -46.86
N SER A 555 12.57 1.29 -46.90
CA SER A 555 12.71 2.26 -47.97
C SER A 555 12.91 1.60 -49.33
N GLU A 556 12.08 1.90 -50.32
CA GLU A 556 12.44 1.81 -51.75
C GLU A 556 11.48 2.66 -52.60
N LEU A 557 12.06 3.59 -53.39
CA LEU A 557 11.61 4.15 -54.70
C LEU A 557 10.18 4.75 -54.77
N GLU A 558 9.90 5.99 -55.14
CA GLU A 558 10.47 7.01 -56.06
C GLU A 558 10.15 8.42 -55.55
#